data_AF-A0A6J4KT47-F1
#
_entry.id   AF-A0A6J4KT47-F1
#
_cell.length_a   1.000
_cell.length_b   1.000
_cell.length_c   1.000
_cell.angle_alpha   90.00
_cell.angle_beta   90.00
_cell.angle_gamma   90.00
#
_symmetry.space_group_name_H-M   'P 1'
#
loop_
_entity.id
_entity.type
_entity.pdbx_description
1 polymer ?
#
loop_
_entity_poly.entity_id
_entity_poly.type
_entity_poly.pdbx_seq_one_letter_code
_entity_poly.pdbx_strand_id
1 'polypeptide(L)'
;MSRSLPDGGFDLVSAQYLHSPVAIPRQRILRTAAETLVLGGRLLVVDHGSIAPWSWNQDPKTHFPTPQELATELQLDPTEWLIERADMPHRQPLGQTGRRPRSSITS
;
A
#
# COMPACT_ATOMS: atom_id res chain seq x y z
N MET A 1 -20.37 11.89 8.66
CA MET A 1 -20.67 10.93 9.75
C MET A 1 -19.46 10.04 9.91
N SER A 2 -18.69 10.19 10.98
CA SER A 2 -17.64 9.24 11.36
C SER A 2 -18.15 8.36 12.50
N ARG A 3 -17.81 7.07 12.47
CA ARG A 3 -18.03 6.14 13.57
C ARG A 3 -16.69 5.90 14.27
N SER A 4 -16.71 5.74 15.58
CA SER A 4 -15.53 5.28 16.31
C SER A 4 -15.19 3.84 15.93
N LEU A 5 -13.92 3.50 16.05
CA LEU A 5 -13.48 2.11 15.99
C LEU A 5 -14.03 1.34 17.19
N PRO A 6 -14.25 0.02 17.07
CA PRO A 6 -14.55 -0.82 18.22
C PRO A 6 -13.38 -0.79 19.22
N ASP A 7 -13.71 -0.99 20.49
CA ASP A 7 -12.72 -1.07 21.56
C ASP A 7 -11.83 -2.32 21.38
N GLY A 8 -10.56 -2.21 21.77
CA GLY A 8 -9.56 -3.27 21.67
C GLY A 8 -8.53 -3.02 20.57
N GLY A 9 -7.55 -3.93 20.46
CA GLY A 9 -6.55 -3.90 19.41
C GLY A 9 -6.95 -4.78 18.22
N PHE A 10 -6.32 -4.55 17.07
CA PHE A 10 -6.55 -5.32 15.85
C PHE A 10 -5.37 -6.25 15.55
N ASP A 11 -5.64 -7.42 14.98
CA ASP A 11 -4.58 -8.30 14.47
C ASP A 11 -4.06 -7.86 13.09
N LEU A 12 -4.87 -7.12 12.34
CA LEU A 12 -4.54 -6.62 11.01
C LEU A 12 -5.17 -5.26 10.76
N VAL A 13 -4.37 -4.32 10.30
CA VAL A 13 -4.83 -3.08 9.67
C VAL A 13 -4.32 -3.07 8.24
N SER A 14 -5.21 -2.84 7.27
CA SER A 14 -4.85 -2.66 5.87
C SER A 14 -5.22 -1.28 5.39
N ALA A 15 -4.25 -0.59 4.78
CA ALA A 15 -4.41 0.73 4.18
C ALA A 15 -4.06 0.66 2.70
N GLN A 16 -4.93 1.16 1.84
CA GLN A 16 -4.78 1.06 0.39
C GLN A 16 -5.00 2.41 -0.26
N TYR A 17 -4.09 2.81 -1.15
CA TYR A 17 -4.21 3.97 -2.02
C TYR A 17 -4.52 5.29 -1.28
N LEU A 18 -3.77 5.55 -0.20
CA LEU A 18 -3.82 6.80 0.55
C LEU A 18 -3.14 7.98 -0.16
N HIS A 19 -2.75 7.86 -1.44
CA HIS A 19 -2.35 9.01 -2.24
C HIS A 19 -3.62 9.72 -2.73
N SER A 20 -3.84 10.94 -2.26
CA SER A 20 -4.99 11.76 -2.60
C SER A 20 -4.57 13.03 -3.34
N PRO A 21 -5.37 13.54 -4.29
CA PRO A 21 -5.18 14.88 -4.86
C PRO A 21 -5.27 15.99 -3.81
N VAL A 22 -5.90 15.72 -2.68
CA VAL A 22 -5.95 16.61 -1.52
C VAL A 22 -4.86 16.19 -0.54
N ALA A 23 -4.16 17.17 0.03
CA ALA A 23 -3.16 16.91 1.06
C ALA A 23 -3.78 16.16 2.25
N ILE A 24 -3.35 14.91 2.46
CA ILE A 24 -3.69 14.13 3.63
C ILE A 24 -2.43 13.78 4.42
N PRO A 25 -2.48 13.75 5.76
CA PRO A 25 -1.32 13.45 6.58
C PRO A 25 -1.05 11.93 6.62
N ARG A 26 -0.76 11.32 5.46
CA ARG A 26 -0.61 9.87 5.24
C ARG A 26 0.27 9.20 6.31
N GLN A 27 1.45 9.76 6.55
CA GLN A 27 2.40 9.25 7.54
C GLN A 27 1.79 9.19 8.96
N ARG A 28 1.04 10.22 9.36
CA ARG A 28 0.35 10.25 10.66
C ARG A 28 -0.77 9.22 10.72
N ILE A 29 -1.56 9.11 9.65
CA ILE A 29 -2.65 8.12 9.56
C ILE A 29 -2.09 6.70 9.73
N LEU A 30 -1.00 6.38 9.03
CA LEU A 30 -0.38 5.05 9.08
C LEU A 30 0.26 4.75 10.44
N ARG A 31 0.89 5.73 11.10
CA ARG A 31 1.37 5.56 12.48
C ARG A 31 0.22 5.32 13.47
N THR A 32 -0.83 6.12 13.39
CA THR A 32 -2.01 5.91 14.26
C THR A 32 -2.65 4.56 14.01
N ALA A 33 -2.69 4.08 12.76
CA ALA A 33 -3.11 2.71 12.45
C ALA A 33 -2.21 1.66 13.12
N ALA A 34 -0.89 1.85 13.09
CA ALA A 34 0.06 0.94 13.73
C ALA A 34 -0.17 0.84 15.25
N GLU A 35 -0.49 1.95 15.92
CA GLU A 35 -0.78 2.01 17.37
C GLU A 35 -2.05 1.25 17.78
N THR A 36 -2.93 0.94 16.82
CA THR A 36 -4.15 0.15 17.10
C THR A 36 -3.92 -1.36 17.05
N LEU A 37 -2.74 -1.81 16.66
CA LEU A 37 -2.45 -3.24 16.55
C LEU A 37 -2.13 -3.86 17.91
N VAL A 38 -2.53 -5.11 18.10
CA VAL A 38 -2.02 -5.94 19.21
C VAL A 38 -0.57 -6.33 18.97
N LEU A 39 0.13 -6.80 20.02
CA LEU A 39 1.45 -7.41 19.85
C LEU A 39 1.35 -8.61 18.88
N GLY A 40 2.21 -8.61 17.85
CA GLY A 40 2.18 -9.60 16.78
C GLY A 40 1.18 -9.30 15.65
N GLY A 41 0.42 -8.20 15.76
CA GLY A 41 -0.44 -7.71 14.69
C GLY A 41 0.34 -7.16 13.49
N ARG A 42 -0.36 -6.95 12.37
CA ARG A 42 0.27 -6.62 11.08
C ARG A 42 -0.32 -5.36 10.47
N LEU A 43 0.56 -4.51 9.94
CA LEU A 43 0.19 -3.38 9.09
C LEU A 43 0.50 -3.72 7.63
N LEU A 44 -0.54 -3.77 6.78
CA LEU A 44 -0.41 -3.98 5.35
C LEU A 44 -0.72 -2.68 4.60
N VAL A 45 0.28 -2.12 3.93
CA VAL A 45 0.11 -0.92 3.10
C VAL A 45 0.25 -1.25 1.62
N VAL A 46 -0.71 -0.78 0.82
CA VAL A 46 -0.67 -0.84 -0.65
C VAL A 46 -0.71 0.58 -1.19
N ASP A 47 0.31 0.95 -1.95
CA ASP A 47 0.43 2.27 -2.57
C ASP A 47 0.40 2.22 -4.11
N HIS A 48 0.28 3.40 -4.70
CA HIS A 48 0.61 3.57 -6.10
C HIS A 48 2.12 3.40 -6.29
N GLY A 49 2.53 2.38 -7.04
CA GLY A 49 3.92 2.21 -7.48
C GLY A 49 4.23 2.85 -8.83
N SER A 50 3.21 3.34 -9.53
CA SER A 50 3.36 4.05 -10.82
C SER A 50 2.03 4.70 -11.25
N ILE A 51 2.12 5.55 -12.27
CA ILE A 51 0.97 6.00 -13.08
C ILE A 51 0.82 5.06 -14.27
N ALA A 52 -0.42 4.71 -14.63
CA ALA A 52 -0.68 3.93 -15.83
C ALA A 52 -0.16 4.67 -17.09
N PRO A 53 0.45 3.99 -18.07
CA PRO A 53 1.03 4.65 -19.25
C PRO A 53 0.04 5.48 -20.08
N TRP A 54 -1.26 5.15 -20.01
CA TRP A 54 -2.34 5.86 -20.73
C TRP A 54 -3.04 6.93 -19.86
N SER A 55 -2.53 7.23 -18.67
CA SER A 55 -3.05 8.36 -17.87
C SER A 55 -2.82 9.68 -18.61
N TRP A 56 -3.82 10.55 -18.55
CA TRP A 56 -3.76 11.92 -19.07
C TRP A 56 -2.92 12.85 -18.17
N ASN A 57 -2.70 12.46 -16.92
CA ASN A 57 -1.82 13.14 -15.98
C ASN A 57 -0.55 12.30 -15.79
N GLN A 58 0.54 12.74 -16.42
CA GLN A 58 1.88 12.14 -16.38
C GLN A 58 2.87 13.14 -15.80
N ASP A 59 2.53 13.83 -14.71
CA ASP A 59 3.48 14.78 -14.10
C ASP A 59 4.77 14.04 -13.70
N PRO A 60 5.90 14.31 -14.35
CA PRO A 60 7.16 13.62 -14.09
C PRO A 60 7.74 13.95 -12.71
N LYS A 61 7.20 14.96 -12.02
CA LYS A 61 7.55 15.29 -10.64
C LYS A 61 6.81 14.45 -9.61
N THR A 62 5.84 13.64 -10.03
CA THR A 62 5.11 12.77 -9.10
C THR A 62 6.05 11.70 -8.56
N HIS A 63 6.34 11.79 -7.26
CA HIS A 63 7.12 10.79 -6.56
C HIS A 63 6.21 9.67 -6.04
N PHE A 64 6.54 8.42 -6.38
CA PHE A 64 5.91 7.24 -5.81
C PHE A 64 6.91 6.58 -4.86
N PRO A 65 6.73 6.69 -3.54
CA PRO A 65 7.67 6.11 -2.59
C PRO A 65 7.69 4.59 -2.77
N THR A 66 8.90 4.04 -2.77
CA THR A 66 9.13 2.60 -2.64
C THR A 66 8.63 2.11 -1.28
N PRO A 67 8.32 0.81 -1.13
CA PRO A 67 7.94 0.25 0.17
C PRO A 67 8.98 0.50 1.28
N GLN A 68 10.27 0.52 0.93
CA GLN A 68 11.38 0.79 1.86
C GLN A 68 11.43 2.25 2.29
N GLU A 69 11.21 3.19 1.36
CA GLU A 69 11.11 4.62 1.69
C GLU A 69 9.91 4.87 2.60
N LEU A 70 8.76 4.27 2.30
CA LEU A 70 7.60 4.34 3.18
C LEU A 70 7.91 3.79 4.57
N ALA A 71 8.50 2.60 4.68
CA ALA A 71 8.83 2.02 5.98
C ALA A 71 9.77 2.93 6.79
N THR A 72 10.76 3.54 6.12
CA THR A 72 11.67 4.53 6.71
C THR A 72 10.92 5.79 7.15
N GLU A 73 9.98 6.29 6.33
CA GLU A 73 9.14 7.45 6.66
C GLU A 73 8.25 7.18 7.88
N LEU A 74 7.76 5.96 8.09
CA LEU A 74 6.93 5.66 9.25
C LEU A 74 7.68 5.82 10.57
N GLN A 75 9.01 5.62 10.56
CA GLN A 75 9.90 5.71 11.73
C GLN A 75 9.42 4.82 12.88
N LEU A 76 8.96 3.62 12.55
CA LEU A 76 8.61 2.60 13.55
C LEU A 76 9.90 2.05 14.16
N ASP A 77 9.86 1.72 15.45
CA ASP A 77 11.04 1.17 16.15
C ASP A 77 11.45 -0.16 15.50
N PRO A 78 12.67 -0.26 14.92
CA PRO A 78 13.12 -1.47 14.25
C PRO A 78 13.32 -2.67 15.20
N THR A 79 13.32 -2.45 16.51
CA THR A 79 13.37 -3.53 17.51
C THR A 79 11.99 -4.13 17.77
N GLU A 80 10.92 -3.37 17.51
CA GLU A 80 9.52 -3.80 17.67
C GLU A 80 8.87 -4.19 16.34
N TRP A 81 9.35 -3.64 15.22
CA TRP A 81 8.75 -3.78 13.90
C TRP A 81 9.69 -4.45 12.91
N LEU A 82 9.19 -5.50 12.26
CA LEU A 82 9.86 -6.21 11.19
C LEU A 82 9.16 -5.93 9.85
N ILE A 83 9.95 -5.59 8.83
CA ILE A 83 9.47 -5.57 7.45
C ILE A 83 9.43 -7.01 6.94
N GLU A 84 8.25 -7.62 6.95
CA GLU A 84 8.06 -8.97 6.39
C GLU A 84 8.17 -8.99 4.86
N ARG A 85 7.71 -7.93 4.20
CA ARG A 85 7.69 -7.81 2.74
C ARG A 85 7.75 -6.35 2.32
N ALA A 86 8.56 -6.06 1.30
CA ALA A 86 8.73 -4.72 0.74
C ALA A 86 8.92 -4.80 -0.78
N ASP A 87 7.87 -5.28 -1.46
CA ASP A 87 7.89 -5.54 -2.90
C ASP A 87 7.21 -4.42 -3.67
N MET A 88 7.80 -4.07 -4.82
CA MET A 88 7.20 -3.18 -5.80
C MET A 88 7.07 -3.91 -7.14
N PRO A 89 6.07 -4.81 -7.29
CA PRO A 89 5.96 -5.64 -8.47
C PRO A 89 5.69 -4.80 -9.72
N HIS A 90 6.52 -4.97 -10.74
CA HIS A 90 6.30 -4.33 -12.03
C HIS A 90 5.43 -5.23 -12.92
N ARG A 91 4.30 -4.70 -13.41
CA ARG A 91 3.53 -5.38 -14.44
C ARG A 91 4.27 -5.20 -15.76
N GLN A 92 4.90 -6.27 -16.26
CA GLN A 92 5.35 -6.28 -17.64
C GLN A 92 4.14 -6.02 -18.55
N PRO A 93 4.20 -5.04 -19.46
CA PRO A 93 3.18 -4.91 -20.49
C PRO A 93 3.16 -6.24 -21.23
N LEU A 94 2.02 -6.94 -21.18
CA LEU A 94 1.79 -8.01 -22.14
C LEU A 94 1.90 -7.34 -23.51
N GLY A 95 2.98 -7.63 -24.24
CA GLY A 95 3.06 -7.27 -25.65
C GLY A 95 1.78 -7.77 -26.30
N GLN A 96 1.21 -7.01 -27.23
CA GLN A 96 0.04 -7.44 -28.00
C GLN A 96 0.42 -8.67 -28.85
N THR A 97 0.56 -9.83 -28.24
CA THR A 97 0.66 -11.12 -28.93
C THR A 97 -0.70 -11.76 -28.82
N GLY A 98 -1.26 -12.04 -29.99
CA GLY A 98 -2.63 -12.43 -30.18
C GLY A 98 -3.01 -13.73 -29.47
N ARG A 99 -4.32 -13.80 -29.21
CA ARG A 99 -5.10 -14.99 -28.87
C ARG A 99 -4.89 -15.55 -27.46
N ARG A 100 -5.84 -15.21 -26.57
CA ARG A 100 -6.07 -15.91 -25.30
C ARG A 100 -6.26 -17.41 -25.56
N PRO A 101 -5.49 -18.33 -24.96
CA PRO A 101 -5.96 -19.69 -24.79
C PRO A 101 -7.08 -19.68 -23.73
N ARG A 102 -8.15 -20.42 -23.99
CA ARG A 102 -9.21 -20.67 -23.00
C ARG A 102 -8.57 -21.32 -21.77
N SER A 103 -8.62 -20.66 -20.63
CA SER A 103 -8.35 -21.30 -19.35
C SER A 103 -9.68 -21.72 -18.75
N SER A 104 -9.94 -23.03 -18.75
CA SER A 104 -10.95 -23.67 -17.92
C SER A 104 -10.51 -23.54 -16.45
N ILE A 105 -11.42 -23.09 -15.58
CA ILE A 105 -11.25 -23.15 -14.14
C ILE A 105 -11.55 -24.59 -13.70
N THR A 106 -10.63 -25.21 -12.98
CA THR A 106 -10.93 -26.29 -12.05
C THR A 106 -10.59 -25.78 -10.65
N SER A 107 -11.52 -26.02 -9.73
CA SER A 107 -11.63 -25.52 -8.35
C SER A 107 -10.36 -25.55 -7.51
#